data_AF-A0A0G1IER3-F1
#
_entry.id   AF-A0A0G1IER3-F1
#
_cell.length_a   1.000
_cell.length_b   1.000
_cell.length_c   1.000
_cell.angle_alpha   90.00
_cell.angle_beta   90.00
_cell.angle_gamma   90.00
#
_symmetry.space_group_name_H-M   'P 1'
#
loop_
_entity.id
_entity.type
_entity.pdbx_description
1 polymer ?
#
loop_
_entity_poly.entity_id
_entity_poly.type
_entity_poly.pdbx_seq_one_letter_code
_entity_poly.pdbx_strand_id
1 'polypeptide(L)'
;MKIILQQVLKILARVFIARYHPRIVGVTGSVGKTGSRLAIAAVLAERWRVGQAQNNFNNEIGLPLAILGEPDSGYRNLLAWLGILIRAIKHLVIKQKDYPEVLVLEYGVDHPGDMNYLLAIARPEVAVITAISATHLEFFGSVEGVAMEKSKLIASLPLQGTAVLNFDFSAG
;
A
#
# COMPACT_ATOMS: atom_id res chain seq x y z
N MET A 1 10.21 15.85 -12.88
CA MET A 1 9.35 14.81 -13.51
C MET A 1 8.82 13.78 -12.50
N LYS A 2 9.65 13.14 -11.67
CA LYS A 2 9.23 12.13 -10.68
C LYS A 2 8.17 12.63 -9.67
N ILE A 3 8.35 13.84 -9.13
CA ILE A 3 7.42 14.44 -8.15
C ILE A 3 6.03 14.68 -8.77
N ILE A 4 5.96 15.23 -10.00
CA ILE A 4 4.69 15.47 -10.68
C ILE A 4 3.95 14.15 -10.90
N LEU A 5 4.66 13.14 -11.40
CA LEU A 5 4.08 11.80 -11.61
C LEU A 5 3.53 11.21 -10.31
N GLN A 6 4.30 11.27 -9.21
CA GLN A 6 3.86 10.83 -7.89
C GLN A 6 2.57 11.52 -7.45
N GLN A 7 2.48 12.85 -7.62
CA GLN A 7 1.27 13.60 -7.26
C GLN A 7 0.07 13.21 -8.13
N VAL A 8 0.26 13.04 -9.44
CA VAL A 8 -0.79 12.59 -10.37
C VAL A 8 -1.30 11.21 -9.96
N LEU A 9 -0.40 10.26 -9.72
CA LEU A 9 -0.77 8.90 -9.30
C LEU A 9 -1.46 8.88 -7.94
N LYS A 10 -0.97 9.67 -6.98
CA LYS A 10 -1.61 9.86 -5.67
C LYS A 10 -3.04 10.36 -5.82
N ILE A 11 -3.28 11.38 -6.66
CA ILE A 11 -4.62 11.90 -6.90
C ILE A 11 -5.50 10.81 -7.52
N LEU A 12 -5.03 10.14 -8.57
CA LEU A 12 -5.77 9.07 -9.23
C LEU A 12 -6.15 7.95 -8.25
N ALA A 13 -5.20 7.44 -7.46
CA ALA A 13 -5.45 6.39 -6.48
C ALA A 13 -6.49 6.82 -5.43
N ARG A 14 -6.43 8.06 -4.93
CA ARG A 14 -7.45 8.60 -4.00
C ARG A 14 -8.83 8.65 -4.64
N VAL A 15 -8.91 9.08 -5.90
CA VAL A 15 -10.18 9.12 -6.65
C VAL A 15 -10.72 7.70 -6.86
N PHE A 16 -9.87 6.71 -7.13
CA PHE A 16 -10.27 5.31 -7.20
C PHE A 16 -10.85 4.80 -5.87
N ILE A 17 -10.15 5.03 -4.75
CA ILE A 17 -10.65 4.63 -3.42
C ILE A 17 -12.00 5.30 -3.14
N ALA A 18 -12.14 6.59 -3.43
CA ALA A 18 -13.41 7.30 -3.23
C ALA A 18 -14.53 6.84 -4.19
N ARG A 19 -14.19 6.33 -5.38
CA ARG A 19 -15.15 5.90 -6.41
C ARG A 19 -15.66 4.48 -6.19
N TYR A 20 -14.79 3.61 -5.69
CA TYR A 20 -15.02 2.18 -5.57
C TYR A 20 -15.26 1.71 -4.13
N HIS A 21 -14.84 2.49 -3.13
CA HIS A 21 -14.95 2.17 -1.71
C HIS A 21 -14.48 0.73 -1.36
N PRO A 22 -13.29 0.30 -1.82
CA PRO A 22 -12.77 -1.00 -1.42
C PRO A 22 -12.45 -1.00 0.09
N ARG A 23 -12.55 -2.15 0.73
CA ARG A 23 -11.93 -2.35 2.04
C ARG A 23 -10.41 -2.48 1.87
N ILE A 24 -9.63 -1.95 2.79
CA ILE A 24 -8.17 -1.90 2.70
C ILE A 24 -7.55 -2.60 3.91
N VAL A 25 -6.77 -3.64 3.61
CA VAL A 25 -5.88 -4.32 4.55
C VAL A 25 -4.45 -3.85 4.26
N GLY A 26 -3.84 -3.15 5.22
CA GLY A 26 -2.46 -2.67 5.12
C GLY A 26 -1.49 -3.62 5.82
N VAL A 27 -0.38 -3.95 5.17
CA VAL A 27 0.68 -4.80 5.72
C VAL A 27 1.99 -4.03 5.75
N THR A 28 2.67 -3.98 6.89
CA THR A 28 4.02 -3.44 7.01
C THR A 28 4.90 -4.30 7.93
N GLY A 29 6.18 -3.96 7.96
CA GLY A 29 7.22 -4.64 8.73
C GLY A 29 8.59 -4.49 8.07
N SER A 30 9.63 -4.92 8.75
CA SER A 30 10.97 -5.09 8.19
C SER A 30 11.05 -6.39 7.39
N VAL A 31 10.50 -7.49 7.92
CA VAL A 31 10.53 -8.83 7.30
C VAL A 31 9.12 -9.43 7.16
N GLY A 32 8.88 -10.25 6.14
CA GLY A 32 7.65 -11.05 6.03
C GLY A 32 6.43 -10.34 5.44
N LYS A 33 6.57 -9.09 4.97
CA LYS A 33 5.49 -8.30 4.36
C LYS A 33 4.82 -9.03 3.19
N THR A 34 5.63 -9.46 2.22
CA THR A 34 5.11 -10.00 0.95
C THR A 34 4.46 -11.36 1.14
N GLY A 35 5.07 -12.24 1.94
CA GLY A 35 4.48 -13.52 2.29
C GLY A 35 3.15 -13.35 3.04
N SER A 36 3.09 -12.45 4.02
CA SER A 36 1.87 -12.18 4.77
C SER A 36 0.77 -11.59 3.89
N ARG A 37 1.10 -10.63 3.01
CA ARG A 37 0.15 -10.07 2.03
C ARG A 37 -0.44 -11.18 1.15
N LEU A 38 0.38 -12.07 0.61
CA LEU A 38 -0.07 -13.18 -0.24
C LEU A 38 -0.97 -14.15 0.51
N ALA A 39 -0.62 -14.52 1.74
CA ALA A 39 -1.43 -15.41 2.57
C ALA A 39 -2.80 -14.79 2.89
N ILE A 40 -2.83 -13.52 3.30
CA ILE A 40 -4.08 -12.78 3.54
C ILE A 40 -4.93 -12.74 2.26
N ALA A 41 -4.32 -12.39 1.13
CA ALA A 41 -5.04 -12.30 -0.14
C ALA A 41 -5.63 -13.66 -0.57
N ALA A 42 -4.90 -14.76 -0.38
CA ALA A 42 -5.36 -16.11 -0.72
C ALA A 42 -6.63 -16.49 0.06
N VAL A 43 -6.65 -16.25 1.38
CA VAL A 43 -7.83 -16.56 2.22
C VAL A 43 -9.01 -15.66 1.87
N LEU A 44 -8.78 -14.35 1.69
CA LEU A 44 -9.86 -13.41 1.36
C LEU A 44 -10.45 -13.65 -0.03
N ALA A 45 -9.65 -14.18 -0.97
CA ALA A 45 -10.09 -14.48 -2.33
C ALA A 45 -11.15 -15.61 -2.38
N GLU A 46 -11.29 -16.42 -1.33
CA GLU A 46 -12.36 -17.42 -1.24
C GLU A 46 -13.76 -16.79 -1.16
N ARG A 47 -13.86 -15.51 -0.78
CA ARG A 47 -15.15 -14.83 -0.52
C ARG A 47 -15.31 -13.50 -1.24
N TRP A 48 -14.22 -12.81 -1.57
CA TRP A 48 -14.26 -11.46 -2.15
C TRP A 48 -13.35 -11.36 -3.37
N ARG A 49 -13.64 -10.41 -4.27
CA ARG A 49 -12.66 -9.99 -5.28
C ARG A 49 -11.52 -9.24 -4.58
N VAL A 50 -10.33 -9.83 -4.57
CA VAL A 50 -9.15 -9.25 -3.91
C VAL A 50 -8.19 -8.64 -4.92
N GLY A 51 -7.84 -7.38 -4.70
CA GLY A 51 -6.78 -6.68 -5.39
C GLY A 51 -5.52 -6.72 -4.55
N GLN A 52 -4.40 -6.97 -5.20
CA GLN A 52 -3.10 -6.98 -4.56
C GLN A 52 -2.07 -6.36 -5.48
N ALA A 53 -1.06 -5.74 -4.87
CA ALA A 53 0.10 -5.24 -5.56
C ALA A 53 0.82 -6.40 -6.29
N GLN A 54 1.09 -6.25 -7.58
CA GLN A 54 2.05 -7.11 -8.28
C GLN A 54 3.47 -6.61 -7.97
N ASN A 55 4.42 -7.53 -7.75
CA ASN A 55 5.81 -7.20 -7.39
C ASN A 55 5.94 -6.36 -6.08
N ASN A 56 7.07 -5.70 -5.89
CA ASN A 56 7.40 -4.89 -4.71
C ASN A 56 6.77 -3.47 -4.76
N PHE A 57 5.47 -3.38 -5.07
CA PHE A 57 4.74 -2.12 -5.21
C PHE A 57 4.22 -1.63 -3.85
N ASN A 58 5.14 -1.12 -3.04
CA ASN A 58 4.87 -0.71 -1.66
C ASN A 58 5.34 0.72 -1.32
N ASN A 59 5.75 1.49 -2.32
CA ASN A 59 6.28 2.84 -2.18
C ASN A 59 5.40 3.89 -2.90
N GLU A 60 5.93 5.11 -3.03
CA GLU A 60 5.21 6.31 -3.50
C GLU A 60 4.63 6.24 -4.91
N ILE A 61 5.11 5.28 -5.70
CA ILE A 61 4.65 5.01 -7.07
C ILE A 61 3.93 3.66 -7.10
N GLY A 62 4.50 2.64 -6.45
CA GLY A 62 3.94 1.29 -6.44
C GLY A 62 2.58 1.20 -5.77
N LEU A 63 2.39 1.83 -4.61
CA LEU A 63 1.11 1.77 -3.88
C LEU A 63 -0.05 2.36 -4.72
N PRO A 64 0.08 3.57 -5.34
CA PRO A 64 -0.91 4.04 -6.29
C PRO A 64 -1.19 3.07 -7.44
N LEU A 65 -0.15 2.48 -8.06
CA LEU A 65 -0.34 1.54 -9.17
C LEU A 65 -1.08 0.28 -8.74
N ALA A 66 -0.81 -0.23 -7.54
CA ALA A 66 -1.54 -1.35 -6.97
C ALA A 66 -3.04 -1.05 -6.80
N ILE A 67 -3.38 0.16 -6.35
CA ILE A 67 -4.77 0.63 -6.23
C ILE A 67 -5.43 0.78 -7.60
N LEU A 68 -4.69 1.23 -8.61
CA LEU A 68 -5.18 1.34 -9.99
C LEU A 68 -5.33 -0.03 -10.69
N GLY A 69 -4.82 -1.11 -10.10
CA GLY A 69 -4.86 -2.46 -10.66
C GLY A 69 -3.85 -2.69 -11.79
N GLU A 70 -2.76 -1.92 -11.82
CA GLU A 70 -1.74 -2.02 -12.86
C GLU A 70 -0.71 -3.12 -12.53
N PRO A 71 -0.40 -4.04 -13.46
CA PRO A 71 0.47 -5.19 -13.20
C PRO A 71 1.97 -4.84 -13.23
N ASP A 72 2.33 -3.73 -13.88
CA ASP A 72 3.70 -3.27 -14.02
C ASP A 72 3.76 -1.74 -13.99
N SER A 73 4.95 -1.23 -13.71
CA SER A 73 5.31 0.17 -13.72
C SER A 73 5.56 0.66 -15.14
N GLY A 74 5.32 1.94 -15.38
CA GLY A 74 5.61 2.56 -16.68
C GLY A 74 7.11 2.78 -16.95
N TYR A 75 8.04 2.25 -16.14
CA TYR A 75 9.48 2.56 -16.24
C TYR A 75 10.12 2.16 -17.58
N ARG A 76 9.42 1.36 -18.40
CA ARG A 76 9.87 1.02 -19.75
C ARG A 76 10.02 2.25 -20.65
N ASN A 77 9.06 3.18 -20.64
CA ASN A 77 9.08 4.43 -21.42
C ASN A 77 7.87 5.33 -21.12
N LEU A 78 7.88 6.56 -21.65
CA LEU A 78 6.81 7.55 -21.48
C LEU A 78 5.45 7.07 -22.06
N LEU A 79 5.45 6.27 -23.13
CA LEU A 79 4.21 5.73 -23.71
C LEU A 79 3.53 4.73 -22.78
N ALA A 80 4.30 3.92 -22.06
CA ALA A 80 3.77 3.02 -21.04
C ALA A 80 3.08 3.80 -19.92
N TRP A 81 3.68 4.91 -19.46
CA TRP A 81 3.05 5.81 -18.50
C TRP A 81 1.77 6.45 -19.03
N LEU A 82 1.77 6.93 -20.27
CA LEU A 82 0.58 7.47 -20.89
C LEU A 82 -0.54 6.43 -20.98
N GLY A 83 -0.19 5.18 -21.33
CA GLY A 83 -1.13 4.06 -21.36
C GLY A 83 -1.76 3.77 -19.98
N ILE A 84 -0.97 3.79 -18.91
CA ILE A 84 -1.47 3.65 -17.53
C ILE A 84 -2.48 4.77 -17.21
N LEU A 85 -2.13 6.02 -17.51
CA LEU A 85 -2.99 7.17 -17.22
C LEU A 85 -4.31 7.11 -18.01
N ILE A 86 -4.26 6.75 -19.29
CA ILE A 86 -5.44 6.58 -20.14
C ILE A 86 -6.35 5.47 -19.59
N ARG A 87 -5.79 4.31 -19.21
CA ARG A 87 -6.58 3.22 -18.60
C ARG A 87 -7.20 3.64 -17.28
N ALA A 88 -6.43 4.30 -16.41
CA ALA A 88 -6.93 4.80 -15.13
C ALA A 88 -8.10 5.77 -15.33
N ILE A 89 -7.96 6.75 -16.23
CA ILE A 89 -9.05 7.70 -16.55
C ILE A 89 -10.25 6.97 -17.14
N LYS A 90 -10.05 6.02 -18.06
CA LYS A 90 -11.14 5.20 -18.62
C LYS A 90 -11.92 4.48 -17.54
N HIS A 91 -11.26 3.87 -16.55
CA HIS A 91 -11.90 3.18 -15.43
C HIS A 91 -12.60 4.14 -14.44
N LEU A 92 -12.23 5.43 -14.41
CA LEU A 92 -12.96 6.43 -13.64
C LEU A 92 -14.23 6.90 -14.36
N VAL A 93 -14.15 7.10 -15.68
CA VAL A 93 -15.30 7.50 -16.52
C VAL A 93 -16.29 6.36 -16.66
N ILE A 94 -15.80 5.15 -16.95
CA ILE A 94 -16.58 3.94 -17.11
C ILE A 94 -16.22 3.01 -15.96
N LYS A 95 -17.14 2.86 -15.00
CA LYS A 95 -16.90 2.04 -13.80
C LYS A 95 -16.54 0.61 -14.19
N GLN A 96 -15.36 0.16 -13.75
CA GLN A 96 -14.93 -1.22 -13.85
C GLN A 96 -15.81 -2.09 -12.94
N LYS A 97 -16.51 -3.08 -13.51
CA LYS A 97 -17.44 -3.94 -12.74
C LYS A 97 -16.72 -4.90 -11.82
N ASP A 98 -15.56 -5.35 -12.25
CA ASP A 98 -14.68 -6.34 -11.61
C ASP A 98 -13.64 -5.71 -10.69
N TYR A 99 -13.74 -4.42 -10.37
CA TYR A 99 -12.82 -3.79 -9.42
C TYR A 99 -12.87 -4.52 -8.06
N PRO A 100 -11.72 -4.70 -7.39
CA PRO A 100 -11.64 -5.37 -6.10
C PRO A 100 -12.56 -4.81 -5.04
N GLU A 101 -13.15 -5.71 -4.25
CA GLU A 101 -13.91 -5.38 -3.04
C GLU A 101 -12.98 -5.18 -1.85
N VAL A 102 -11.84 -5.88 -1.86
CA VAL A 102 -10.80 -5.76 -0.85
C VAL A 102 -9.45 -5.53 -1.52
N LEU A 103 -8.68 -4.57 -1.03
CA LEU A 103 -7.29 -4.35 -1.40
C LEU A 103 -6.39 -4.81 -0.26
N VAL A 104 -5.42 -5.67 -0.56
CA VAL A 104 -4.34 -6.03 0.39
C VAL A 104 -3.06 -5.34 -0.07
N LEU A 105 -2.68 -4.29 0.64
CA LEU A 105 -1.65 -3.35 0.25
C LEU A 105 -0.44 -3.44 1.18
N GLU A 106 0.76 -3.46 0.60
CA GLU A 106 2.02 -3.36 1.36
C GLU A 106 2.44 -1.89 1.51
N TYR A 107 2.85 -1.51 2.73
CA TYR A 107 3.35 -0.18 3.06
C TYR A 107 4.84 -0.29 3.38
N GLY A 108 5.68 0.00 2.38
CA GLY A 108 7.14 0.01 2.46
C GLY A 108 7.63 1.40 2.79
N VAL A 109 8.52 1.49 3.78
CA VAL A 109 9.06 2.77 4.27
C VAL A 109 10.56 2.60 4.47
N ASP A 110 11.30 3.57 3.93
CA ASP A 110 12.77 3.61 3.95
C ASP A 110 13.26 4.86 4.70
N HIS A 111 12.47 5.94 4.74
CA HIS A 111 12.79 7.20 5.38
C HIS A 111 11.68 7.69 6.33
N PRO A 112 12.00 8.55 7.30
CA PRO A 112 11.00 9.24 8.11
C PRO A 112 10.01 10.03 7.24
N GLY A 113 8.71 9.79 7.43
CA GLY A 113 7.64 10.47 6.71
C GLY A 113 7.06 9.69 5.53
N ASP A 114 7.70 8.63 5.06
CA ASP A 114 7.18 7.78 3.99
C ASP A 114 5.80 7.22 4.34
N MET A 115 5.60 6.76 5.59
CA MET A 115 4.30 6.23 6.01
C MET A 115 3.22 7.31 5.93
N ASN A 116 3.54 8.56 6.26
CA ASN A 116 2.60 9.68 6.16
C ASN A 116 2.16 9.90 4.71
N TYR A 117 3.09 9.80 3.76
CA TYR A 117 2.77 9.94 2.35
C TYR A 117 1.85 8.82 1.85
N LEU A 118 2.18 7.56 2.18
CA LEU A 118 1.39 6.39 1.80
C LEU A 118 -0.02 6.45 2.41
N LEU A 119 -0.14 6.82 3.68
CA LEU A 119 -1.42 7.01 4.37
C LEU A 119 -2.25 8.18 3.84
N ALA A 120 -1.62 9.16 3.19
CA ALA A 120 -2.34 10.22 2.49
C ALA A 120 -2.93 9.75 1.15
N ILE A 121 -2.52 8.57 0.66
CA ILE A 121 -3.13 7.91 -0.52
C ILE A 121 -4.23 6.96 -0.06
N ALA A 122 -3.90 6.02 0.81
CA ALA A 122 -4.77 4.93 1.23
C ALA A 122 -4.62 4.68 2.72
N ARG A 123 -5.72 4.81 3.47
CA ARG A 123 -5.76 4.43 4.89
C ARG A 123 -6.41 3.05 5.03
N PRO A 124 -5.81 2.12 5.77
CA PRO A 124 -6.40 0.81 5.99
C PRO A 124 -7.53 0.83 7.03
N GLU A 125 -8.41 -0.17 6.98
CA GLU A 125 -9.29 -0.52 8.11
C GLU A 125 -8.71 -1.67 8.95
N VAL A 126 -7.79 -2.46 8.38
CA VAL A 126 -7.03 -3.49 9.09
C VAL A 126 -5.55 -3.27 8.85
N ALA A 127 -4.76 -3.13 9.91
CA ALA A 127 -3.30 -3.00 9.82
C ALA A 127 -2.62 -4.24 10.40
N VAL A 128 -1.72 -4.83 9.63
CA VAL A 128 -0.89 -5.96 10.04
C VAL A 128 0.56 -5.49 10.12
N ILE A 129 1.16 -5.59 11.30
CA ILE A 129 2.61 -5.43 11.49
C ILE A 129 3.21 -6.81 11.69
N THR A 130 4.13 -7.18 10.79
CA THR A 130 4.87 -8.44 10.86
C THR A 130 6.01 -8.33 11.88
N ALA A 131 7.27 -8.40 11.47
CA ALA A 131 8.43 -8.22 12.34
C ALA A 131 9.03 -6.82 12.16
N ILE A 132 9.47 -6.18 13.24
CA ILE A 132 10.24 -4.93 13.22
C ILE A 132 11.70 -5.27 13.50
N SER A 133 12.61 -4.88 12.63
CA SER A 133 14.05 -5.13 12.83
C SER A 133 14.88 -3.92 12.40
N ALA A 134 16.17 -3.97 12.73
CA ALA A 134 17.18 -2.96 12.45
C ALA A 134 17.47 -2.84 10.94
N THR A 135 16.53 -2.28 10.19
CA THR A 135 16.61 -2.03 8.74
C THR A 135 16.54 -0.54 8.47
N HIS A 136 17.28 -0.05 7.48
CA HIS A 136 17.30 1.38 7.10
C HIS A 136 17.74 2.31 8.26
N LEU A 137 18.60 1.82 9.15
CA LEU A 137 19.08 2.58 10.31
C LEU A 137 19.84 3.85 9.91
N GLU A 138 20.44 3.86 8.73
CA GLU A 138 21.07 5.04 8.15
C GLU A 138 20.11 6.23 7.99
N PHE A 139 18.81 5.97 7.87
CA PHE A 139 17.76 6.99 7.76
C PHE A 139 16.95 7.15 9.05
N PHE A 140 16.69 6.06 9.77
CA PHE A 140 15.85 6.06 10.97
C PHE A 140 16.61 6.29 12.28
N GLY A 141 17.94 6.15 12.27
CA GLY A 141 18.82 6.31 13.44
C GLY A 141 18.79 5.15 14.43
N SER A 142 17.62 4.54 14.68
CA SER A 142 17.47 3.44 15.63
C SER A 142 16.31 2.49 15.26
N VAL A 143 16.25 1.33 15.93
CA VAL A 143 15.13 0.37 15.78
C VAL A 143 13.82 1.00 16.25
N GLU A 144 13.86 1.82 17.29
CA GLU A 144 12.72 2.61 17.77
C GLU A 144 12.25 3.59 16.69
N GLY A 145 13.17 4.22 15.96
CA GLY A 145 12.83 5.06 14.81
C GLY A 145 12.08 4.29 13.71
N VAL A 146 12.54 3.08 13.38
CA VAL A 146 11.85 2.17 12.44
C VAL A 146 10.47 1.78 12.97
N ALA A 147 10.38 1.42 14.25
CA ALA A 147 9.14 1.05 14.91
C ALA A 147 8.14 2.21 14.91
N MET A 148 8.59 3.43 15.24
CA MET A 148 7.78 4.64 15.22
C MET A 148 7.23 4.92 13.82
N GLU A 149 8.05 4.88 12.78
CA GLU A 149 7.58 5.11 11.40
C GLU A 149 6.53 4.06 10.99
N LYS A 150 6.77 2.78 11.25
CA LYS A 150 5.85 1.69 10.87
C LYS A 150 4.56 1.68 11.71
N SER A 151 4.64 2.07 12.99
CA SER A 151 3.49 2.13 13.90
C SER A 151 2.45 3.17 13.47
N LYS A 152 2.83 4.17 12.66
CA LYS A 152 1.89 5.13 12.07
C LYS A 152 0.78 4.46 11.26
N LEU A 153 1.03 3.27 10.69
CA LEU A 153 -0.01 2.48 10.02
C LEU A 153 -1.15 2.12 10.98
N ILE A 154 -0.82 1.68 12.20
CA ILE A 154 -1.81 1.37 13.25
C ILE A 154 -2.47 2.65 13.74
N ALA A 155 -1.68 3.70 14.00
CA ALA A 155 -2.20 4.98 14.48
C ALA A 155 -3.18 5.64 13.49
N SER A 156 -3.16 5.24 12.21
CA SER A 156 -4.06 5.74 11.17
C SER A 156 -5.41 5.03 11.11
N LEU A 157 -5.56 3.90 11.83
CA LEU A 157 -6.78 3.10 11.81
C LEU A 157 -7.98 3.91 12.32
N PRO A 158 -9.18 3.71 11.75
CA PRO A 158 -10.41 4.25 12.33
C PRO A 158 -10.67 3.64 13.70
N LEU A 159 -11.58 4.23 14.48
CA LEU A 159 -11.94 3.74 15.82
C LEU A 159 -12.39 2.27 15.84
N GLN A 160 -13.02 1.81 14.75
CA GLN A 160 -13.47 0.42 14.57
C GLN A 160 -12.47 -0.44 13.79
N GLY A 161 -11.28 0.08 13.52
CA GLY A 161 -10.23 -0.62 12.79
C GLY A 161 -9.56 -1.70 13.64
N THR A 162 -8.93 -2.65 12.97
CA THR A 162 -8.27 -3.79 13.63
C THR A 162 -6.77 -3.73 13.43
N ALA A 163 -6.01 -3.83 14.53
CA ALA A 163 -4.57 -4.01 14.50
C ALA A 163 -4.21 -5.47 14.76
N VAL A 164 -3.34 -6.04 13.92
CA VAL A 164 -2.74 -7.37 14.10
C VAL A 164 -1.25 -7.18 14.25
N LEU A 165 -0.73 -7.52 15.42
CA LEU A 165 0.67 -7.35 15.78
C LEU A 165 1.32 -8.70 16.02
N ASN A 166 2.59 -8.81 15.68
CA ASN A 166 3.39 -9.95 16.10
C ASN A 166 3.66 -9.87 17.61
N PHE A 167 3.23 -10.89 18.35
CA PHE A 167 3.43 -11.00 19.80
C PHE A 167 4.85 -11.44 20.17
N ASP A 168 5.47 -12.26 19.33
CA ASP A 168 6.74 -12.95 19.65
C ASP A 168 7.96 -12.03 19.59
N PHE A 169 7.78 -10.76 19.21
CA PHE A 169 8.88 -9.82 19.04
C PHE A 169 9.17 -9.05 20.34
N SER A 170 10.14 -9.52 21.11
CA SER A 170 10.77 -8.71 22.16
C SER A 170 11.82 -7.81 21.52
N ALA A 171 11.71 -6.48 21.71
CA ALA A 171 12.84 -5.59 21.51
C ALA A 171 13.89 -5.97 22.57
N GLY A 172 14.87 -6.78 22.16
CA GLY A 172 16.05 -7.10 22.96
C GLY A 172 17.03 -5.95 22.94
#